data_AF-A0A9X2WNI9-F1
#
_entry.id   AF-A0A9X2WNI9-F1
#
_cell.length_a   1.000
_cell.length_b   1.000
_cell.length_c   1.000
_cell.angle_alpha   90.00
_cell.angle_beta   90.00
_cell.angle_gamma   90.00
#
_symmetry.space_group_name_H-M   'P 1'
#
loop_
_entity.id
_entity.type
_entity.pdbx_description
1 polymer ?
#
loop_
_entity_poly.entity_id
_entity_poly.type
_entity_poly.pdbx_seq_one_letter_code
_entity_poly.pdbx_strand_id
1 'polypeptide(L)'
;MTQNKRPFSILLLIVLYSLFTLIALWRATQYASFDILTMGVLPVLVGLLIQARWAKVVLFFHLGLQTLVFVALSTTAVIAHQITPEDVKLEFAGHNIPIALAVGCAIGLLAIQWWAALHLKTRAYLNTQGISTTA
;
A
#
# COMPACT_ATOMS: atom_id res chain seq x y z
N MET A 1 -3.42 -20.02 27.93
CA MET A 1 -2.67 -18.93 27.28
C MET A 1 -2.71 -19.16 25.77
N THR A 2 -3.77 -18.73 25.10
CA THR A 2 -3.87 -18.89 23.64
C THR A 2 -2.95 -17.85 22.99
N GLN A 3 -1.81 -18.34 22.48
CA GLN A 3 -0.90 -17.57 21.64
C GLN A 3 -1.70 -16.95 20.48
N ASN A 4 -2.05 -15.68 20.63
CA ASN A 4 -2.76 -14.88 19.63
C ASN A 4 -1.77 -14.54 18.51
N LYS A 5 -1.33 -15.58 17.77
CA LYS A 5 -0.39 -15.42 16.66
C LYS A 5 -1.11 -14.66 15.55
N ARG A 6 -0.69 -13.41 15.33
CA ARG A 6 -1.11 -12.60 14.19
C ARG A 6 -0.89 -13.44 12.92
N PRO A 7 -1.88 -13.53 12.02
CA PRO A 7 -1.72 -14.29 10.81
C PRO A 7 -0.62 -13.66 9.95
N PHE A 8 0.15 -14.51 9.26
CA PHE A 8 1.28 -14.06 8.43
C PHE A 8 0.91 -12.94 7.45
N SER A 9 -0.28 -13.01 6.84
CA SER A 9 -0.79 -11.98 5.93
C SER A 9 -0.93 -10.59 6.58
N ILE A 10 -1.34 -10.52 7.84
CA ILE A 10 -1.41 -9.25 8.60
C ILE A 10 0.00 -8.76 8.94
N LEU A 11 0.90 -9.66 9.33
CA LEU A 11 2.28 -9.29 9.63
C LEU A 11 2.98 -8.74 8.38
N LEU A 12 2.75 -9.37 7.23
CA LEU A 12 3.23 -8.89 5.94
C LEU A 12 2.69 -7.49 5.62
N LEU A 13 1.39 -7.26 5.80
CA LEU A 13 0.79 -5.93 5.62
C LEU A 13 1.40 -4.90 6.58
N ILE A 14 1.56 -5.24 7.86
CA ILE A 14 2.16 -4.33 8.85
C ILE A 14 3.58 -3.94 8.43
N VAL A 15 4.41 -4.92 8.04
CA VAL A 15 5.79 -4.66 7.58
C VAL A 15 5.77 -3.76 6.35
N LEU A 16 4.94 -4.08 5.36
CA LEU A 16 4.87 -3.32 4.12
C LEU A 16 4.39 -1.87 4.33
N TYR A 17 3.32 -1.68 5.12
CA TYR A 17 2.79 -0.36 5.44
C TYR A 17 3.73 0.42 6.37
N SER A 18 4.54 -0.25 7.18
CA SER A 18 5.63 0.39 7.95
C SER A 18 6.70 0.92 7.00
N LEU A 19 7.15 0.11 6.04
CA LEU A 19 8.12 0.55 5.02
C LEU A 19 7.58 1.72 4.18
N PHE A 20 6.33 1.63 3.73
CA PHE A 20 5.69 2.72 2.99
C PHE A 20 5.59 3.99 3.84
N THR A 21 5.30 3.88 5.13
CA THR A 21 5.27 5.02 6.06
C THR A 21 6.64 5.67 6.20
N LEU A 22 7.72 4.88 6.31
CA LEU A 22 9.09 5.40 6.39
C LEU A 22 9.47 6.13 5.09
N ILE A 23 9.17 5.55 3.93
CA ILE A 23 9.42 6.17 2.62
C ILE A 23 8.58 7.44 2.45
N ALA A 24 7.32 7.40 2.88
CA ALA A 24 6.40 8.53 2.88
C ALA A 24 6.94 9.70 3.70
N LEU A 25 7.38 9.43 4.93
CA LEU A 25 7.91 10.44 5.83
C LEU A 25 9.24 11.00 5.32
N TRP A 26 10.11 10.15 4.78
CA TRP A 26 11.33 10.58 4.10
C TRP A 26 11.02 11.53 2.94
N ARG A 27 10.08 11.17 2.05
CA ARG A 27 9.67 12.04 0.94
C ARG A 27 9.02 13.34 1.41
N ALA A 28 8.18 13.28 2.44
CA ALA A 28 7.51 14.46 2.98
C ALA A 28 8.52 15.46 3.56
N THR A 29 9.57 14.99 4.23
CA THR A 29 10.62 15.86 4.78
C THR A 29 11.54 16.44 3.70
N GLN A 30 11.89 15.67 2.68
CA GLN A 30 12.79 16.12 1.61
C GLN A 30 12.11 17.04 0.59
N TYR A 31 10.85 16.79 0.25
CA TYR A 31 10.16 17.45 -0.87
C TYR A 31 8.95 18.30 -0.44
N ALA A 32 8.74 18.49 0.87
CA ALA A 32 7.57 19.17 1.45
C ALA A 32 6.21 18.70 0.87
N SER A 33 6.18 17.47 0.35
CA SER A 33 5.07 16.95 -0.44
C SER A 33 4.20 16.05 0.43
N PHE A 34 3.17 16.65 1.02
CA PHE A 34 2.16 15.93 1.80
C PHE A 34 0.95 15.61 0.92
N ASP A 35 0.97 14.43 0.30
CA ASP A 35 -0.18 13.92 -0.44
C ASP A 35 -1.07 13.04 0.45
N ILE A 36 -2.39 13.17 0.29
CA ILE A 36 -3.42 12.34 0.96
C ILE A 36 -3.18 10.85 0.77
N LEU A 37 -2.72 10.41 -0.40
CA LEU A 37 -2.41 9.00 -0.67
C LEU A 37 -1.22 8.52 0.16
N THR A 38 -0.25 9.40 0.37
CA THR A 38 0.96 9.12 1.14
C THR A 38 0.66 9.12 2.64
N MET A 39 -0.17 10.04 3.11
CA MET A 39 -0.61 10.11 4.50
C MET A 39 -1.66 9.05 4.86
N GLY A 40 -2.43 8.55 3.89
CA GLY A 40 -3.45 7.50 4.10
C GLY A 40 -2.87 6.16 4.58
N VAL A 41 -1.57 5.93 4.38
CA VAL A 41 -0.85 4.75 4.87
C VAL A 41 -0.81 4.71 6.41
N LEU A 42 -0.73 5.87 7.06
CA LEU A 42 -0.65 5.99 8.51
C LEU A 42 -1.91 5.47 9.23
N PRO A 43 -3.14 5.95 8.90
CA PRO A 43 -4.36 5.37 9.42
C PRO A 43 -4.44 3.86 9.18
N VAL A 44 -4.09 3.37 7.99
CA VAL A 44 -4.11 1.93 7.72
C VAL A 44 -3.19 1.18 8.67
N LEU A 45 -1.94 1.64 8.83
CA LEU A 45 -0.97 1.02 9.73
C LEU A 45 -1.45 1.01 11.19
N VAL A 46 -1.92 2.16 11.69
CA VAL A 46 -2.44 2.28 13.06
C VAL A 46 -3.62 1.33 13.25
N GLY A 47 -4.57 1.30 12.31
CA GLY A 47 -5.73 0.42 12.35
C GLY A 47 -5.34 -1.06 12.39
N LEU A 48 -4.34 -1.47 11.60
CA LEU A 48 -3.83 -2.85 11.59
C LEU A 48 -3.14 -3.24 12.91
N LEU A 49 -2.39 -2.31 13.52
CA LEU A 49 -1.68 -2.54 14.78
C LEU A 49 -2.62 -2.71 15.96
N ILE A 50 -3.64 -1.85 16.06
CA ILE A 50 -4.59 -1.84 17.19
C ILE A 50 -5.85 -2.69 16.94
N GLN A 51 -5.97 -3.34 15.77
CA GLN A 51 -7.16 -4.10 15.38
C GLN A 51 -8.44 -3.26 15.39
N ALA A 52 -8.35 -2.00 14.96
CA ALA A 52 -9.49 -1.11 15.01
C ALA A 52 -10.65 -1.60 14.11
N ARG A 53 -11.89 -1.40 14.55
CA ARG A 53 -13.09 -1.75 13.75
C ARG A 53 -13.12 -1.04 12.39
N TRP A 54 -12.58 0.17 12.32
CA TRP A 54 -12.48 0.95 11.08
C TRP A 54 -11.33 0.51 10.17
N ALA A 55 -10.35 -0.24 10.68
CA ALA A 55 -9.13 -0.61 9.96
C ALA A 55 -9.44 -1.34 8.65
N LYS A 56 -10.45 -2.21 8.67
CA LYS A 56 -10.91 -2.92 7.47
C LYS A 56 -11.40 -1.95 6.40
N VAL A 57 -12.30 -1.03 6.76
CA VAL A 57 -12.87 -0.06 5.81
C VAL A 57 -11.77 0.83 5.24
N VAL A 58 -10.90 1.35 6.09
CA VAL A 58 -9.80 2.23 5.68
C VAL A 58 -8.78 1.49 4.83
N LEU A 59 -8.45 0.23 5.13
CA LEU A 59 -7.58 -0.61 4.30
C LEU A 59 -8.15 -0.79 2.88
N PHE A 60 -9.42 -1.16 2.75
CA PHE A 60 -10.05 -1.34 1.44
C PHE A 60 -10.18 -0.02 0.67
N PHE A 61 -10.53 1.07 1.35
CA PHE A 61 -10.61 2.39 0.73
C PHE A 61 -9.24 2.85 0.22
N HIS A 62 -8.21 2.70 1.04
CA HIS A 62 -6.84 3.04 0.66
C HIS A 62 -6.34 2.18 -0.51
N LEU A 63 -6.56 0.87 -0.49
CA LEU A 63 -6.19 -0.02 -1.59
C LEU A 63 -6.95 0.31 -2.88
N GLY A 64 -8.23 0.67 -2.79
CA GLY A 64 -9.03 1.11 -3.93
C GLY A 64 -8.47 2.38 -4.57
N LEU A 65 -8.21 3.41 -3.75
CA LEU A 65 -7.62 4.66 -4.23
C LEU A 65 -6.21 4.46 -4.81
N GLN A 66 -5.37 3.69 -4.12
CA GLN A 66 -4.03 3.37 -4.59
C GLN A 66 -4.08 2.63 -5.93
N THR A 67 -5.00 1.68 -6.10
CA THR A 67 -5.21 0.98 -7.37
C THR A 67 -5.61 1.95 -8.48
N LEU A 68 -6.57 2.83 -8.22
CA LEU A 68 -7.03 3.82 -9.20
C LEU A 68 -5.89 4.71 -9.68
N VAL A 69 -5.07 5.21 -8.75
CA VAL A 69 -3.92 6.06 -9.04
C VAL A 69 -2.85 5.29 -9.81
N PHE A 70 -2.53 4.06 -9.42
CA PHE A 70 -1.57 3.25 -10.13
C PHE A 70 -2.02 2.94 -11.56
N VAL A 71 -3.30 2.64 -11.78
CA VAL A 71 -3.83 2.41 -13.13
C VAL A 71 -3.72 3.69 -13.96
N ALA A 72 -4.11 4.84 -13.40
CA ALA A 72 -3.99 6.12 -14.10
C ALA A 72 -2.53 6.42 -14.49
N LEU A 73 -1.61 6.39 -13.52
CA LEU A 73 -0.19 6.71 -13.75
C LEU A 73 0.49 5.69 -14.66
N SER A 74 0.20 4.40 -14.52
CA SER A 74 0.79 3.36 -15.37
C SER A 74 0.31 3.48 -16.80
N THR A 75 -0.99 3.75 -17.01
CA THR A 75 -1.55 3.96 -18.35
C THR A 75 -0.90 5.17 -19.01
N THR A 76 -0.82 6.29 -18.28
CA THR A 76 -0.13 7.50 -18.77
C THR A 76 1.33 7.22 -19.10
N ALA A 77 2.07 6.51 -18.24
CA ALA A 77 3.47 6.19 -18.46
C ALA A 77 3.69 5.31 -19.71
N VAL A 78 2.84 4.29 -19.91
CA VAL A 78 2.93 3.41 -21.08
C VAL A 78 2.61 4.18 -22.37
N ILE A 79 1.55 4.99 -22.38
CA ILE A 79 1.19 5.80 -23.55
C ILE A 79 2.28 6.83 -23.85
N ALA A 80 2.77 7.55 -22.85
CA ALA A 80 3.81 8.55 -23.03
C ALA A 80 5.09 7.91 -23.61
N HIS A 81 5.46 6.71 -23.15
CA HIS A 81 6.59 5.98 -23.69
C HIS A 81 6.40 5.54 -25.15
N GLN A 82 5.17 5.29 -25.59
CA GLN A 82 4.88 4.96 -26.99
C GLN A 82 4.91 6.19 -27.91
N ILE A 83 4.59 7.37 -27.40
CA ILE A 83 4.55 8.60 -28.20
C ILE A 83 5.95 9.21 -28.33
N THR A 84 6.69 9.30 -27.22
CA THR A 84 8.01 9.97 -27.17
C THR A 84 8.95 9.22 -26.21
N PRO A 85 9.51 8.06 -26.61
CA PRO A 85 10.29 7.21 -25.72
C PRO A 85 11.56 7.88 -25.18
N GLU A 86 12.10 8.87 -25.90
CA GLU A 86 13.30 9.62 -25.53
C GLU A 86 13.10 10.58 -24.36
N ASP A 87 11.90 11.13 -24.19
CA ASP A 87 11.57 12.14 -23.18
C ASP A 87 11.07 11.51 -21.85
N VAL A 88 10.78 10.22 -21.86
CA VAL A 88 10.16 9.50 -20.72
C VAL A 88 11.11 8.42 -20.20
N LYS A 89 12.37 8.78 -19.93
CA LYS A 89 13.36 7.85 -19.37
C LYS A 89 13.35 7.93 -17.85
N LEU A 90 13.27 6.76 -17.20
CA LEU A 90 13.47 6.65 -15.76
C LEU A 90 14.96 6.43 -15.52
N GLU A 91 15.72 7.49 -15.33
CA GLU A 91 17.15 7.39 -15.03
C GLU A 91 17.40 7.50 -13.52
N PHE A 92 18.09 6.52 -12.96
CA PHE A 92 18.56 6.56 -11.58
C PHE A 92 20.07 6.31 -11.55
N ALA A 93 20.82 7.25 -10.97
CA ALA A 93 22.29 7.22 -10.92
C ALA A 93 22.95 7.01 -12.31
N GLY A 94 22.36 7.55 -13.38
CA GLY A 94 22.86 7.42 -14.75
C GLY A 94 22.53 6.09 -15.45
N HIS A 95 21.76 5.22 -14.81
CA HIS A 95 21.27 3.97 -15.42
C HIS A 95 19.79 4.09 -15.80
N ASN A 96 19.45 3.69 -17.03
CA ASN A 96 18.07 3.72 -17.53
C ASN A 96 17.30 2.50 -17.02
N ILE A 97 16.26 2.75 -16.23
CA ILE A 97 15.36 1.75 -15.69
C ILE A 97 14.19 1.58 -16.67
N PRO A 98 13.92 0.36 -17.17
CA PRO A 98 12.79 0.13 -18.05
C PRO A 98 11.46 0.47 -17.37
N ILE A 99 10.63 1.29 -17.99
CA ILE A 99 9.30 1.66 -17.46
C ILE A 99 8.44 0.42 -17.20
N ALA A 100 8.51 -0.56 -18.10
CA ALA A 100 7.80 -1.83 -17.95
C ALA A 100 8.17 -2.56 -16.64
N LEU A 101 9.43 -2.46 -16.21
CA LEU A 101 9.89 -3.04 -14.95
C LEU A 101 9.29 -2.28 -13.76
N ALA A 102 9.30 -0.95 -13.79
CA ALA A 102 8.68 -0.14 -12.75
C ALA A 102 7.17 -0.42 -12.61
N VAL A 103 6.45 -0.48 -13.72
CA VAL A 103 5.01 -0.82 -13.76
C VAL A 103 4.78 -2.26 -13.26
N GLY A 104 5.59 -3.22 -13.69
CA GLY A 104 5.51 -4.61 -13.24
C GLY A 104 5.71 -4.75 -11.71
N CYS A 105 6.71 -4.06 -11.16
CA CYS A 105 6.95 -4.01 -9.72
C CYS A 105 5.77 -3.39 -8.96
N ALA A 106 5.22 -2.29 -9.46
CA ALA A 106 4.06 -1.64 -8.87
C ALA A 106 2.83 -2.57 -8.83
N ILE A 107 2.54 -3.25 -9.94
CA ILE A 107 1.44 -4.23 -10.04
C ILE A 107 1.68 -5.38 -9.05
N GLY A 108 2.90 -5.92 -8.97
CA GLY A 108 3.24 -6.99 -8.04
C GLY A 108 3.03 -6.59 -6.58
N LEU A 109 3.50 -5.41 -6.19
CA LEU A 109 3.30 -4.88 -4.82
C LEU A 109 1.81 -4.68 -4.52
N LEU A 110 1.03 -4.18 -5.48
CA LEU A 110 -0.40 -3.96 -5.31
C LEU A 110 -1.17 -5.29 -5.20
N ALA A 111 -0.80 -6.29 -6.00
CA ALA A 111 -1.40 -7.61 -5.98
C ALA A 111 -1.16 -8.33 -4.64
N ILE A 112 0.06 -8.24 -4.09
CA ILE A 112 0.38 -8.81 -2.77
C ILE A 112 -0.49 -8.17 -1.68
N GLN A 113 -0.72 -6.86 -1.75
CA GLN A 113 -1.56 -6.15 -0.79
C GLN A 113 -3.03 -6.57 -0.89
N TRP A 114 -3.58 -6.65 -2.11
CA TRP A 114 -4.95 -7.13 -2.34
C TRP A 114 -5.14 -8.56 -1.85
N TRP A 115 -4.19 -9.45 -2.17
CA TRP A 115 -4.19 -10.82 -1.69
C TRP A 115 -4.19 -10.89 -0.16
N ALA A 116 -3.27 -10.16 0.49
CA ALA A 116 -3.17 -10.15 1.94
C ALA A 116 -4.39 -9.53 2.64
N ALA A 117 -5.02 -8.52 2.04
CA ALA A 117 -6.24 -7.87 2.55
C ALA A 117 -7.48 -8.76 2.42
N LEU A 118 -7.61 -9.49 1.31
CA LEU A 118 -8.72 -10.42 1.05
C LEU A 118 -8.57 -11.75 1.77
N HIS A 119 -7.37 -12.09 2.22
CA HIS A 119 -7.07 -13.36 2.87
C HIS A 119 -8.01 -13.63 4.08
N LEU A 120 -8.53 -14.86 4.18
CA LEU A 120 -9.57 -15.22 5.15
C LEU A 120 -9.15 -14.91 6.60
N LYS A 121 -7.88 -15.16 6.94
CA LYS A 121 -7.33 -14.89 8.28
C LYS A 121 -7.23 -13.40 8.60
N THR A 122 -6.97 -12.56 7.59
CA THR A 122 -6.95 -11.09 7.74
C THR A 122 -8.35 -10.57 8.03
N ARG A 123 -9.34 -11.04 7.25
CA ARG A 123 -10.75 -10.67 7.48
C ARG A 123 -11.25 -11.12 8.84
N ALA A 124 -10.86 -12.32 9.29
CA ALA A 124 -11.19 -12.83 10.62
C ALA A 124 -10.56 -11.96 11.72
N TYR A 125 -9.25 -11.69 11.63
CA TYR A 125 -8.50 -10.88 12.59
C TYR A 125 -9.08 -9.46 12.76
N LEU A 126 -9.52 -8.82 11.67
CA LEU A 126 -10.12 -7.48 11.72
C LEU A 126 -11.59 -7.48 12.17
N ASN A 127 -12.26 -8.64 12.20
CA ASN A 127 -13.64 -8.78 12.68
C ASN A 127 -13.72 -9.18 14.16
N THR A 128 -12.64 -9.66 14.79
CA THR A 128 -12.66 -10.26 16.15
C THR A 128 -13.00 -9.27 17.27
N GLN A 129 -12.81 -7.96 17.11
CA GLN A 129 -13.05 -6.95 18.17
C GLN A 129 -14.47 -6.35 18.17
N GLY A 130 -15.44 -7.05 17.58
CA GLY A 130 -16.86 -6.66 17.59
C GLY A 130 -17.64 -7.10 18.82
N ILE A 131 -17.08 -7.93 19.72
CA ILE A 131 -17.78 -8.55 20.85
C ILE A 131 -16.90 -8.46 22.11
N SER A 132 -16.70 -7.26 22.66
CA SER A 132 -16.15 -7.09 24.01
C SER A 132 -16.48 -5.72 24.60
N THR A 133 -17.74 -5.29 24.45
CA THR A 133 -18.32 -4.16 25.20
C THR A 133 -19.73 -4.53 25.63
N THR A 134 -19.84 -5.45 26.59
CA THR A 134 -20.98 -5.60 27.50
C THR A 134 -20.45 -6.25 28.77
N ALA A 135 -20.06 -5.42 29.74
CA ALA A 135 -20.06 -5.72 31.17
C ALA A 135 -20.07 -4.38 31.90
#